data_AF-A0A6S6P9X6-F1
#
_entry.id   AF-A0A6S6P9X6-F1
#
_cell.length_a   1.000
_cell.length_b   1.000
_cell.length_c   1.000
_cell.angle_alpha   90.00
_cell.angle_beta   90.00
_cell.angle_gamma   90.00
#
_symmetry.space_group_name_H-M   'P 1'
#
loop_
_entity.id
_entity.type
_entity.pdbx_description
1 polymer ?
#
loop_
_entity_poly.entity_id
_entity_poly.type
_entity_poly.pdbx_seq_one_letter_code
_entity_poly.pdbx_strand_id
1 'polypeptide(L)'
;MRWAYGIGITGIAATFIAGFWVDIDYGLAADISLVYVAGLTTIFVLMYGLRSNWRANRVGKIFFVKGVVLPLLLWQVVTSVWWGSEYPGRQHIRFAIYSLAAVAYLAMVVALWHEQRRDRRSKDELLDVEP
;
A
#
# COMPACT_ATOMS: atom_id res chain seq x y z
N MET A 1 -10.31 6.33 18.82
CA MET A 1 -9.81 5.47 17.72
C MET A 1 -10.81 4.43 17.20
N ARG A 2 -11.55 3.70 18.05
CA ARG A 2 -12.54 2.68 17.59
C ARG A 2 -13.69 3.26 16.73
N TRP A 3 -14.01 4.54 16.95
CA TRP A 3 -15.07 5.26 16.23
C TRP A 3 -14.72 5.59 14.76
N ALA A 4 -13.44 5.73 14.42
CA ALA A 4 -13.02 6.03 13.05
C ALA A 4 -13.22 4.83 12.10
N TYR A 5 -13.00 3.61 12.60
CA TYR A 5 -13.27 2.38 11.85
C TYR A 5 -14.78 2.17 11.63
N GLY A 6 -15.59 2.49 12.65
CA GLY A 6 -17.05 2.43 12.54
C GLY A 6 -17.60 3.37 11.48
N ILE A 7 -17.14 4.63 11.44
CA ILE A 7 -17.58 5.60 10.44
C ILE A 7 -17.17 5.18 9.02
N GLY A 8 -15.96 4.64 8.83
CA GLY A 8 -15.50 4.16 7.52
C GLY A 8 -16.30 2.96 7.01
N ILE A 9 -16.55 1.96 7.87
CA ILE A 9 -17.30 0.75 7.51
C ILE A 9 -18.78 1.08 7.25
N THR A 10 -19.39 1.90 8.11
CA THR A 10 -20.79 2.33 7.94
C THR A 10 -20.96 3.17 6.68
N GLY A 11 -19.99 4.02 6.34
CA GLY A 11 -20.00 4.78 5.08
C GLY A 11 -19.99 3.86 3.86
N ILE A 12 -19.08 2.89 3.80
CA ILE A 12 -18.98 1.94 2.68
C ILE A 12 -20.26 1.10 2.57
N ALA A 13 -20.77 0.56 3.68
CA ALA A 13 -21.99 -0.23 3.69
C ALA A 13 -23.23 0.58 3.28
N ALA A 14 -23.34 1.84 3.72
CA ALA A 14 -24.42 2.73 3.34
C ALA A 14 -24.41 3.04 1.84
N THR A 15 -23.23 3.19 1.22
CA THR A 15 -23.11 3.40 -0.24
C THR A 15 -23.59 2.20 -1.05
N PHE A 16 -23.28 0.97 -0.61
CA PHE A 16 -23.79 -0.25 -1.26
C PHE A 16 -25.31 -0.41 -1.11
N ILE A 17 -25.88 -0.06 0.05
CA ILE A 17 -27.33 -0.16 0.32
C ILE A 17 -28.11 0.92 -0.45
N ALA A 18 -27.57 2.13 -0.57
CA ALA A 18 -28.18 3.19 -1.37
C ALA A 18 -28.28 2.82 -2.87
N GLY A 19 -27.34 2.01 -3.38
CA GLY A 19 -27.32 1.55 -4.77
C GLY A 19 -28.48 0.63 -5.16
N PHE A 20 -29.25 0.13 -4.20
CA PHE A 20 -30.48 -0.63 -4.49
C PHE A 20 -31.69 0.25 -4.82
N TRP A 21 -31.66 1.54 -4.46
CA TRP A 21 -32.81 2.45 -4.58
C TRP A 21 -32.55 3.65 -5.49
N VAL A 22 -31.28 3.99 -5.75
CA VAL A 22 -30.85 5.08 -6.62
C VAL A 22 -30.09 4.45 -7.79
N ASP A 23 -30.32 4.96 -9.01
CA ASP A 23 -29.52 4.60 -10.19
C ASP A 23 -28.09 5.14 -9.97
N ILE A 24 -27.27 4.38 -9.24
CA ILE A 24 -25.91 4.77 -8.86
C ILE A 24 -24.97 4.39 -9.98
N ASP A 25 -24.26 5.39 -10.51
CA ASP A 25 -23.12 5.16 -11.37
C ASP A 25 -21.97 4.53 -10.54
N TYR A 26 -21.91 3.20 -10.56
CA TYR A 26 -20.88 2.42 -9.89
C TYR A 26 -19.47 2.71 -10.43
N GLY A 27 -19.35 3.19 -11.68
CA GLY A 27 -18.06 3.61 -12.26
C GLY A 27 -17.54 4.86 -11.56
N LEU A 28 -18.37 5.91 -11.50
CA LEU A 28 -18.02 7.14 -10.79
C LEU A 28 -17.74 6.89 -9.30
N ALA A 29 -18.54 6.04 -8.64
CA ALA A 29 -18.33 5.69 -7.23
C ALA A 29 -17.00 4.97 -7.00
N ALA A 30 -16.59 4.08 -7.92
CA ALA A 30 -15.29 3.41 -7.87
C ALA A 30 -14.13 4.39 -8.08
N ASP A 31 -14.26 5.31 -9.03
CA ASP A 31 -13.24 6.32 -9.34
C ASP A 31 -13.03 7.31 -8.18
N ILE A 32 -14.11 7.72 -7.51
CA ILE A 32 -14.04 8.54 -6.29
C ILE A 32 -13.39 7.75 -5.14
N SER A 33 -13.78 6.49 -4.96
CA SER A 33 -13.18 5.62 -3.94
C SER A 33 -11.69 5.42 -4.16
N LEU A 34 -11.25 5.33 -5.42
CA LEU A 34 -9.86 5.25 -5.82
C LEU A 34 -9.07 6.51 -5.40
N VAL A 35 -9.63 7.70 -5.63
CA VAL A 35 -9.02 8.97 -5.17
C VAL A 35 -8.91 8.99 -3.64
N TYR A 36 -9.94 8.51 -2.94
CA TYR A 36 -9.96 8.48 -1.49
C TYR A 36 -8.86 7.57 -0.90
N VAL A 37 -8.71 6.34 -1.44
CA VAL A 37 -7.65 5.42 -0.98
C VAL A 37 -6.26 5.94 -1.36
N ALA A 38 -6.10 6.59 -2.53
CA ALA A 38 -4.85 7.24 -2.91
C ALA A 38 -4.47 8.37 -1.92
N GLY A 39 -5.45 9.20 -1.52
CA GLY A 39 -5.27 10.25 -0.53
C GLY A 39 -4.89 9.71 0.84
N LEU A 40 -5.65 8.74 1.37
CA LEU A 40 -5.40 8.17 2.69
C LEU A 40 -4.03 7.48 2.79
N THR A 41 -3.65 6.71 1.76
CA THR A 41 -2.33 6.06 1.72
C THR A 41 -1.20 7.09 1.62
N THR A 42 -1.39 8.17 0.88
CA THR A 42 -0.43 9.29 0.81
C THR A 42 -0.26 9.97 2.15
N ILE A 43 -1.37 10.30 2.84
CA ILE A 43 -1.34 10.91 4.17
C ILE A 43 -0.62 9.99 5.16
N PHE A 44 -0.94 8.69 5.16
CA PHE A 44 -0.28 7.72 6.02
C PHE A 44 1.23 7.69 5.80
N VAL A 45 1.67 7.63 4.55
CA VAL A 45 3.09 7.62 4.18
C VAL A 45 3.79 8.91 4.56
N LEU A 46 3.16 10.07 4.36
CA LEU A 46 3.72 11.36 4.77
C LEU A 46 3.84 11.44 6.29
N MET A 47 2.80 11.08 7.03
CA MET A 47 2.84 11.04 8.50
C MET A 47 3.91 10.09 9.00
N TYR A 48 4.00 8.89 8.42
CA TYR A 48 5.04 7.92 8.77
C TYR A 48 6.43 8.44 8.41
N GLY A 49 6.61 9.00 7.21
CA GLY A 49 7.90 9.50 6.73
C GLY A 49 8.40 10.73 7.50
N LEU A 50 7.52 11.63 7.93
CA LEU A 50 7.87 12.87 8.60
C LEU A 50 7.95 12.72 10.12
N ARG A 51 7.09 11.89 10.73
CA ARG A 51 6.97 11.79 12.18
C ARG A 51 7.57 10.52 12.77
N SER A 52 7.67 9.43 12.00
CA SER A 52 8.22 8.16 12.49
C SER A 52 9.74 8.14 12.31
N ASN A 53 10.46 7.57 13.28
CA ASN A 53 11.91 7.38 13.19
C ASN A 53 12.25 6.16 12.30
N TRP A 54 11.71 6.11 11.07
CA TRP A 54 11.78 4.97 10.17
C TRP A 54 13.21 4.63 9.71
N ARG A 55 14.14 5.59 9.86
CA ARG A 55 15.57 5.40 9.55
C ARG A 55 16.32 4.65 10.65
N ALA A 56 15.78 4.56 11.86
CA ALA A 56 16.45 3.93 13.00
C ALA A 56 16.55 2.40 12.86
N ASN A 57 15.57 1.75 12.22
CA ASN A 57 15.53 0.29 12.07
C ASN A 57 15.39 -0.12 10.59
N ARG A 58 16.11 -1.19 10.19
CA ARG A 58 16.08 -1.73 8.82
C ARG A 58 14.65 -2.08 8.36
N VAL A 59 13.84 -2.62 9.27
CA VAL A 59 12.42 -2.93 9.04
C VAL A 59 11.61 -1.67 8.77
N GLY A 60 11.87 -0.57 9.49
CA GLY A 60 11.18 0.72 9.28
C GLY A 60 11.46 1.32 7.91
N LYS A 61 12.71 1.21 7.43
CA LYS A 61 13.11 1.66 6.08
C LYS A 61 12.41 0.85 5.00
N ILE A 62 12.37 -0.48 5.15
CA ILE A 62 11.67 -1.37 4.22
C ILE A 62 10.17 -1.08 4.20
N PHE A 63 9.56 -0.92 5.38
CA PHE A 63 8.15 -0.61 5.50
C PHE A 63 7.80 0.75 4.88
N PHE A 64 8.66 1.77 5.05
CA PHE A 64 8.48 3.06 4.41
C PHE A 64 8.53 2.96 2.88
N VAL A 65 9.53 2.26 2.32
CA VAL A 65 9.65 2.09 0.86
C VAL A 65 8.41 1.38 0.29
N LYS A 66 7.96 0.29 0.93
CA LYS A 66 6.69 -0.37 0.59
C LYS A 66 5.51 0.61 0.66
N GLY A 67 5.48 1.40 1.73
CA GLY A 67 4.48 2.42 1.99
C GLY A 67 4.39 3.41 0.83
N VAL A 68 5.51 3.92 0.32
CA VAL A 68 5.59 4.90 -0.77
C VAL A 68 5.17 4.33 -2.13
N VAL A 69 5.46 3.06 -2.39
CA VAL A 69 5.13 2.42 -3.69
C VAL A 69 3.63 2.38 -3.94
N LEU A 70 2.82 2.11 -2.91
CA LEU A 70 1.37 2.01 -3.03
C LEU A 70 0.67 3.31 -3.48
N PRO A 71 0.84 4.47 -2.82
CA PRO A 71 0.24 5.71 -3.26
C PRO A 71 0.74 6.13 -4.64
N LEU A 72 2.00 5.85 -5.01
CA LEU A 72 2.49 6.12 -6.36
C LEU A 72 1.71 5.33 -7.43
N LEU A 73 1.49 4.03 -7.19
CA LEU A 73 0.66 3.20 -8.06
C LEU A 73 -0.77 3.73 -8.14
N LEU A 74 -1.38 4.06 -6.99
CA LEU A 74 -2.75 4.55 -6.93
C LEU A 74 -2.91 5.87 -7.68
N TRP A 75 -1.99 6.83 -7.50
CA TRP A 75 -2.02 8.11 -8.22
C TRP A 75 -1.80 7.94 -9.73
N GLN A 76 -1.01 6.95 -10.16
CA GLN A 76 -0.87 6.61 -11.58
C GLN A 76 -2.19 6.08 -12.16
N VAL A 77 -2.94 5.29 -11.39
CA VAL A 77 -4.27 4.81 -11.81
C VAL A 77 -5.29 5.96 -11.80
N VAL A 78 -5.33 6.78 -10.76
CA VAL A 78 -6.19 7.98 -10.67
C VAL A 78 -5.98 8.87 -11.89
N THR A 79 -4.73 9.21 -12.22
CA THR A 79 -4.44 10.03 -13.40
C THR A 79 -4.88 9.36 -14.70
N SER A 80 -4.77 8.04 -14.81
CA SER A 80 -5.23 7.31 -16.01
C SER A 80 -6.75 7.27 -16.15
N VAL A 81 -7.48 7.22 -15.04
CA VAL A 81 -8.95 7.22 -15.01
C VAL A 81 -9.50 8.60 -15.37
N TRP A 82 -8.98 9.65 -14.72
CA TRP A 82 -9.55 11.00 -14.83
C TRP A 82 -9.04 11.79 -16.04
N TRP A 83 -7.80 11.56 -16.48
CA TRP A 83 -7.18 12.27 -17.61
C TRP A 83 -7.10 11.43 -18.89
N GLY A 84 -7.66 10.22 -18.86
CA GLY A 84 -7.55 9.25 -19.94
C GLY A 84 -6.18 8.58 -20.02
N SER A 85 -6.05 7.63 -20.96
CA SER A 85 -4.85 6.80 -21.08
C SER A 85 -3.76 7.35 -22.00
N GLU A 86 -3.98 8.52 -22.60
CA GLU A 86 -3.14 9.08 -23.66
C GLU A 86 -2.24 10.25 -23.21
N TYR A 87 -2.15 10.52 -21.91
CA TYR A 87 -1.29 11.61 -21.45
C TYR A 87 0.21 11.34 -21.76
N PRO A 88 0.95 12.38 -22.19
CA PRO A 88 2.35 12.25 -22.56
C PRO A 88 3.18 11.77 -21.37
N GLY A 89 4.12 10.85 -21.63
CA GLY A 89 5.01 10.30 -20.60
C GLY A 89 4.40 9.17 -19.75
N ARG A 90 3.13 8.79 -19.94
CA ARG A 90 2.47 7.70 -19.18
C ARG A 90 3.28 6.41 -19.14
N GLN A 91 3.80 5.96 -20.28
CA GLN A 91 4.55 4.70 -20.35
C GLN A 91 5.86 4.79 -19.56
N HIS A 92 6.56 5.92 -19.61
CA HIS A 92 7.77 6.15 -18.84
C HIS A 92 7.48 6.19 -17.34
N ILE A 93 6.43 6.90 -16.92
CA ILE A 93 6.00 6.97 -15.52
C ILE A 93 5.60 5.59 -15.01
N ARG A 94 4.77 4.87 -15.77
CA ARG A 94 4.32 3.52 -15.41
C ARG A 94 5.50 2.56 -15.27
N PHE A 95 6.41 2.56 -16.25
CA PHE A 95 7.62 1.75 -16.19
C PHE A 95 8.45 2.07 -14.96
N ALA A 96 8.73 3.35 -14.69
CA ALA A 96 9.51 3.78 -13.54
C ALA A 96 8.87 3.33 -12.21
N ILE A 97 7.56 3.52 -12.03
CA ILE A 97 6.85 3.10 -10.82
C ILE A 97 6.86 1.58 -10.68
N TYR A 98 6.64 0.84 -11.76
CA TYR A 98 6.57 -0.63 -11.71
C TYR A 98 7.95 -1.25 -11.47
N SER A 99 9.01 -0.71 -12.08
CA SER A 99 10.39 -1.11 -11.80
C SER A 99 10.79 -0.80 -10.37
N LEU A 100 10.44 0.38 -9.86
CA LEU A 100 10.67 0.75 -8.46
C LEU A 100 9.95 -0.22 -7.50
N ALA A 101 8.69 -0.53 -7.79
CA ALA A 101 7.92 -1.51 -7.03
C ALA A 101 8.60 -2.89 -7.06
N ALA A 102 8.99 -3.38 -8.25
CA ALA A 102 9.65 -4.67 -8.40
C ALA A 102 10.95 -4.76 -7.59
N VAL A 103 11.82 -3.75 -7.70
CA VAL A 103 13.08 -3.68 -6.94
C VAL A 103 12.82 -3.63 -5.44
N ALA A 104 11.88 -2.80 -4.99
CA ALA A 104 11.50 -2.69 -3.60
C ALA A 104 11.01 -4.02 -3.04
N TYR A 105 10.02 -4.65 -3.69
CA TYR A 105 9.46 -5.93 -3.25
C TYR A 105 10.46 -7.07 -3.34
N LEU A 106 11.34 -7.10 -4.34
CA LEU A 106 12.43 -8.07 -4.41
C LEU A 106 13.35 -7.95 -3.20
N ALA A 107 13.77 -6.73 -2.84
CA ALA A 107 14.58 -6.50 -1.65
C ALA A 107 13.85 -6.95 -0.37
N MET A 108 12.53 -6.76 -0.29
CA MET A 108 11.71 -7.26 0.82
C MET A 108 11.70 -8.78 0.91
N VAL A 109 11.48 -9.47 -0.22
CA VAL A 109 11.47 -10.93 -0.28
C VAL A 109 12.83 -11.48 0.14
N VAL A 110 13.92 -10.90 -0.38
CA VAL A 110 15.27 -11.30 -0.02
C VAL A 110 15.52 -11.08 1.48
N ALA A 111 15.14 -9.92 2.02
CA ALA A 111 15.31 -9.65 3.45
C ALA A 111 14.54 -10.66 4.32
N LEU A 112 13.27 -10.91 3.97
CA LEU A 112 12.43 -11.88 4.67
C LEU A 112 13.01 -13.30 4.60
N TRP A 113 13.51 -13.71 3.44
CA TRP A 113 14.13 -15.02 3.26
C TRP A 113 15.34 -15.20 4.16
N HIS A 114 16.19 -14.18 4.28
CA HIS A 114 17.36 -14.22 5.16
C HIS A 114 16.97 -14.29 6.63
N GLU A 115 15.96 -13.51 7.04
CA GLU A 115 15.42 -13.53 8.40
C GLU A 115 14.88 -14.93 8.76
N GLN A 116 14.03 -15.49 7.89
CA GLN A 116 13.45 -16.83 8.08
C GLN A 116 14.50 -17.93 8.13
N ARG A 117 15.57 -17.83 7.33
CA ARG A 117 16.66 -18.81 7.33
C ARG A 117 17.48 -18.73 8.63
N ARG A 118 17.68 -17.53 9.16
CA ARG A 118 18.38 -17.32 10.44
C ARG A 118 17.57 -17.89 11.60
N ASP A 119 16.27 -17.63 11.64
CA ASP A 119 15.37 -18.14 12.68
C ASP A 119 15.32 -19.67 12.70
N ARG A 120 15.31 -20.32 11.53
CA ARG A 120 15.35 -21.79 11.44
C ARG A 120 16.65 -22.34 12.02
N ARG A 121 17.80 -21.76 11.67
CA ARG A 121 19.10 -22.21 12.18
C ARG A 121 19.22 -22.07 13.69
N SER A 122 18.72 -20.97 14.25
CA SER A 122 18.72 -20.75 15.71
C SER A 122 17.76 -21.69 16.45
N LYS A 123 16.67 -22.13 15.82
CA LYS A 123 15.78 -23.15 16.40
C LYS A 123 16.43 -24.54 16.42
N ASP A 124 17.11 -24.92 15.34
CA ASP A 124 17.82 -26.20 15.28
C ASP A 124 18.94 -26.25 16.35
N GLU A 125 19.72 -25.17 16.52
CA GLU A 125 20.74 -25.06 17.56
C GLU A 125 20.18 -25.12 19.00
N LEU A 126 18.95 -24.65 19.24
CA LEU A 126 18.31 -24.74 20.57
C LEU A 126 17.81 -26.16 20.86
N LEU A 127 17.31 -26.87 19.85
CA LEU A 127 16.85 -28.26 19.98
C LEU A 127 18.01 -29.25 20.18
N ASP A 128 19.19 -28.94 19.65
CA ASP A 128 20.41 -29.75 19.87
C ASP A 128 21.03 -29.54 21.28
N VAL A 129 20.57 -28.55 22.06
CA VAL A 129 21.11 -28.19 23.39
C VAL A 129 20.24 -28.69 24.56
N GLU A 130 19.00 -29.11 24.33
CA GLU A 130 18.17 -29.81 25.33
C GLU A 130 18.34 -31.34 25.22
N PRO A 131 19.03 -32.01 26.17
CA PRO A 131 19.10 -33.48 26.27
C PRO A 131 17.87 -34.12 26.90
#